data_AF-K8XNV5-F1
#
_entry.id   AF-K8XNV5-F1
#
_cell.length_a   1.000
_cell.length_b   1.000
_cell.length_c   1.000
_cell.angle_alpha   90.00
_cell.angle_beta   90.00
_cell.angle_gamma   90.00
#
_symmetry.space_group_name_H-M   'P 1'
#
loop_
_entity.id
_entity.type
_entity.pdbx_description
1 polymer ?
#
loop_
_entity_poly.entity_id
_entity_poly.type
_entity_poly.pdbx_seq_one_letter_code
_entity_poly.pdbx_strand_id
1 'polypeptide(L)'
;MSRRISQSITPTTDDVTVLREPFAAKGANDPVIAELRRVLKAVVPTWLAKLTEEQELTSGRLEEIKAAVAMRRQIIEALPDGKARSDALDALTKAEKTVADMDTELASVGAFGG
;
A
#
# COMPACT_ATOMS: atom_id res chain seq x y z
N MET A 1 49.82 30.37 -16.57
CA MET A 1 49.03 29.23 -16.06
C MET A 1 47.68 29.75 -15.59
N SER A 2 46.65 29.71 -16.45
CA SER A 2 45.32 30.23 -16.09
C SER A 2 44.63 29.31 -15.09
N ARG A 3 44.47 29.80 -13.86
CA ARG A 3 43.61 29.23 -12.82
C ARG A 3 42.21 29.06 -13.40
N ARG A 4 41.57 27.88 -13.25
CA ARG A 4 40.18 27.68 -13.68
C ARG A 4 39.29 28.70 -12.98
N ILE A 5 38.75 29.64 -13.74
CA ILE A 5 37.79 30.65 -13.29
C ILE A 5 36.40 29.99 -13.37
N SER A 6 35.68 29.99 -12.25
CA SER A 6 34.30 29.50 -12.03
C SER A 6 33.54 29.02 -13.28
N GLN A 7 33.28 27.71 -13.37
CA GLN A 7 32.40 27.14 -14.40
C GLN A 7 30.95 27.13 -13.89
N SER A 8 30.28 28.27 -13.94
CA SER A 8 28.86 28.41 -13.60
C SER A 8 28.06 28.82 -14.83
N ILE A 9 26.90 28.21 -15.04
CA ILE A 9 25.92 28.57 -16.07
C ILE A 9 24.67 29.07 -15.35
N THR A 10 24.14 30.20 -15.79
CA THR A 10 22.83 30.69 -15.32
C THR A 10 21.74 29.97 -16.10
N PRO A 11 20.89 29.16 -15.45
CA PRO A 11 19.83 28.46 -16.14
C PRO A 11 18.78 29.44 -16.68
N THR A 12 18.19 29.11 -17.82
CA THR A 12 17.03 29.84 -18.35
C THR A 12 15.76 29.53 -17.56
N THR A 13 14.69 30.28 -17.77
CA THR A 13 13.38 29.99 -17.16
C THR A 13 12.88 28.58 -17.49
N ASP A 14 13.13 28.12 -18.71
CA ASP A 14 12.75 26.78 -19.17
C ASP A 14 13.57 25.72 -18.45
N ASP A 15 14.89 25.91 -18.33
CA ASP A 15 15.77 25.01 -17.58
C ASP A 15 15.31 24.90 -16.11
N VAL A 16 14.99 26.04 -15.48
CA VAL A 16 14.50 26.06 -14.09
C VAL A 16 13.18 25.30 -13.97
N THR A 17 12.29 25.44 -14.95
CA THR A 17 10.99 24.74 -14.93
C THR A 17 11.18 23.24 -15.06
N VAL A 18 11.94 22.79 -16.06
CA VAL A 18 12.23 21.37 -16.30
C VAL A 18 12.96 20.74 -15.11
N LEU A 19 13.90 21.46 -14.51
CA LEU A 19 14.67 20.94 -13.38
C LEU A 19 13.85 20.90 -12.07
N ARG A 20 12.85 21.77 -11.90
CA ARG A 20 12.03 21.81 -10.68
C ARG A 20 10.81 20.91 -10.74
N GLU A 21 10.22 20.73 -11.92
CA GLU A 21 8.94 20.06 -12.08
C GLU A 21 8.89 18.64 -11.49
N PRO A 22 9.89 17.76 -11.69
CA PRO A 22 9.87 16.39 -11.14
C PRO A 22 9.94 16.33 -9.61
N PHE A 23 10.49 17.36 -8.98
CA PHE A 23 10.69 17.42 -7.51
C PHE A 23 9.65 18.30 -6.81
N ALA A 24 8.73 18.90 -7.56
CA ALA A 24 7.64 19.66 -6.99
C ALA A 24 6.69 18.72 -6.24
N ALA A 25 6.60 18.86 -4.92
CA ALA A 25 5.67 18.08 -4.12
C ALA A 25 4.23 18.45 -4.47
N LYS A 26 3.55 17.59 -5.23
CA LYS A 26 2.14 17.78 -5.66
C LYS A 26 1.14 17.12 -4.71
N GLY A 27 1.62 16.59 -3.58
CA GLY A 27 0.80 15.98 -2.53
C GLY A 27 -0.11 14.90 -3.10
N ALA A 28 -1.42 15.07 -2.94
CA ALA A 28 -2.39 14.09 -3.42
C ALA A 28 -2.56 14.05 -4.95
N ASN A 29 -2.15 15.10 -5.66
CA ASN A 29 -2.22 15.19 -7.11
C ASN A 29 -0.93 14.73 -7.79
N ASP A 30 0.05 14.26 -7.01
CA ASP A 30 1.26 13.68 -7.56
C ASP A 30 0.92 12.41 -8.34
N PRO A 31 1.34 12.28 -9.62
CA PRO A 31 1.05 11.11 -10.44
C PRO A 31 1.51 9.79 -9.81
N VAL A 32 2.66 9.78 -9.12
CA VAL A 32 3.20 8.58 -8.46
C VAL A 32 2.30 8.19 -7.28
N ILE A 33 1.85 9.17 -6.50
CA ILE A 33 0.92 8.93 -5.38
C ILE A 33 -0.45 8.47 -5.90
N ALA A 34 -0.92 9.00 -7.04
CA ALA A 34 -2.16 8.57 -7.67
C ALA A 34 -2.11 7.09 -8.11
N GLU A 35 -1.03 6.68 -8.77
CA GLU A 35 -0.82 5.27 -9.16
C GLU A 35 -0.65 4.35 -7.95
N LEU A 36 0.08 4.77 -6.91
CA LEU A 36 0.19 4.01 -5.67
C LEU A 36 -1.18 3.76 -5.03
N ARG A 37 -2.04 4.80 -4.94
CA ARG A 37 -3.41 4.64 -4.44
C ARG A 37 -4.23 3.69 -5.30
N ARG A 38 -4.08 3.75 -6.62
CA ARG A 38 -4.78 2.87 -7.56
C ARG A 38 -4.41 1.42 -7.31
N VAL A 39 -3.13 1.10 -7.20
CA VAL A 39 -2.63 -0.25 -6.90
C VAL A 39 -3.16 -0.72 -5.54
N LEU A 40 -3.04 0.10 -4.49
CA LEU A 40 -3.53 -0.23 -3.15
C LEU A 40 -5.04 -0.50 -3.12
N LYS A 41 -5.83 0.16 -3.99
CA LYS A 41 -7.28 -0.07 -4.11
C LYS A 41 -7.58 -1.33 -4.92
N ALA A 42 -6.84 -1.61 -5.99
CA ALA A 42 -7.07 -2.76 -6.86
C ALA A 42 -6.86 -4.10 -6.15
N VAL A 43 -6.00 -4.15 -5.14
CA VAL A 43 -5.71 -5.34 -4.33
C VAL A 43 -6.85 -5.72 -3.38
N VAL A 44 -7.76 -4.79 -3.06
CA VAL A 44 -8.84 -5.05 -2.09
C VAL A 44 -10.05 -5.70 -2.77
N PRO A 45 -10.59 -6.81 -2.23
CA PRO A 45 -11.83 -7.38 -2.72
C PRO A 45 -12.98 -6.35 -2.65
N THR A 46 -13.70 -6.17 -3.75
CA THR A 46 -14.72 -5.10 -3.87
C THR A 46 -15.91 -5.29 -2.92
N TRP A 47 -16.16 -6.53 -2.52
CA TRP A 47 -17.21 -6.87 -1.56
C TRP A 47 -16.83 -6.52 -0.12
N LEU A 48 -15.53 -6.41 0.20
CA LEU A 48 -15.06 -6.19 1.57
C LEU A 48 -15.59 -4.87 2.15
N ALA A 49 -15.72 -3.83 1.32
CA ALA A 49 -16.31 -2.55 1.70
C ALA A 49 -17.81 -2.62 2.04
N LYS A 50 -18.48 -3.73 1.72
CA LYS A 50 -19.89 -4.01 1.97
C LYS A 50 -20.10 -5.17 2.95
N LEU A 51 -19.01 -5.62 3.59
CA LEU A 51 -19.09 -6.67 4.60
C LEU A 51 -19.87 -6.16 5.81
N THR A 52 -20.81 -6.96 6.28
CA THR A 52 -21.61 -6.70 7.49
C THR A 52 -21.52 -7.89 8.43
N GLU A 53 -21.87 -7.70 9.69
CA GLU A 53 -21.81 -8.74 10.74
C GLU A 53 -22.79 -9.91 10.47
N GLU A 54 -23.81 -9.69 9.64
CA GLU A 54 -24.82 -10.69 9.28
C GLU A 54 -24.38 -11.60 8.12
N GLN A 55 -23.26 -11.29 7.45
CA GLN A 55 -22.79 -12.07 6.31
C GLN A 55 -21.89 -13.21 6.75
N GLU A 56 -22.21 -14.42 6.30
CA GLU A 56 -21.31 -15.56 6.43
C GLU A 56 -20.08 -15.39 5.53
N LEU A 57 -18.90 -15.60 6.13
CA LEU A 57 -17.62 -15.62 5.42
C LEU A 57 -17.24 -17.07 5.13
N THR A 58 -17.06 -17.38 3.86
CA THR A 58 -16.52 -18.67 3.42
C THR A 58 -15.00 -18.66 3.48
N SER A 59 -14.39 -19.84 3.55
CA SER A 59 -12.93 -20.00 3.45
C SER A 59 -12.35 -19.32 2.22
N GLY A 60 -13.03 -19.40 1.06
CA GLY A 60 -12.60 -18.71 -0.16
C GLY A 60 -12.53 -17.19 -0.01
N ARG A 61 -13.48 -16.57 0.72
CA ARG A 61 -13.44 -15.12 1.01
C ARG A 61 -12.34 -14.76 1.99
N LEU A 62 -12.05 -15.62 2.96
CA LEU A 62 -10.92 -15.43 3.88
C LEU A 62 -9.58 -15.51 3.13
N GLU A 63 -9.42 -16.44 2.20
CA GLU A 63 -8.25 -16.51 1.31
C GLU A 63 -8.07 -15.26 0.44
N GLU A 64 -9.16 -14.69 -0.09
CA GLU A 64 -9.10 -13.41 -0.81
C GLU A 64 -8.57 -12.27 0.09
N ILE A 65 -8.98 -12.23 1.37
CA ILE A 65 -8.46 -11.26 2.33
C ILE A 65 -6.98 -11.51 2.62
N LYS A 66 -6.54 -12.76 2.82
CA LYS A 66 -5.11 -13.09 3.04
C LYS A 66 -4.25 -12.65 1.86
N ALA A 67 -4.69 -12.92 0.63
CA ALA A 67 -4.00 -12.49 -0.57
C ALA A 67 -3.89 -10.97 -0.65
N ALA A 68 -4.97 -10.26 -0.31
CA ALA A 68 -4.99 -8.79 -0.26
C ALA A 68 -4.05 -8.22 0.82
N VAL A 69 -4.01 -8.84 2.00
CA VAL A 69 -3.09 -8.46 3.08
C VAL A 69 -1.64 -8.67 2.65
N ALA A 70 -1.30 -9.82 2.09
CA ALA A 70 0.05 -10.14 1.64
C ALA A 70 0.57 -9.15 0.59
N MET A 71 -0.24 -8.85 -0.44
CA MET A 71 0.11 -7.86 -1.46
C MET A 71 0.26 -6.44 -0.88
N ARG A 72 -0.65 -6.02 0.02
CA ARG A 72 -0.53 -4.72 0.68
C ARG A 72 0.71 -4.62 1.55
N ARG A 73 1.06 -5.68 2.27
CA ARG A 73 2.27 -5.75 3.12
C ARG A 73 3.52 -5.54 2.27
N GLN A 74 3.66 -6.25 1.15
CA GLN A 74 4.79 -6.09 0.23
C GLN A 74 4.95 -4.64 -0.27
N ILE A 75 3.84 -3.98 -0.62
CA ILE A 75 3.86 -2.59 -1.09
C ILE A 75 4.29 -1.63 0.04
N ILE A 76 3.74 -1.80 1.24
CA ILE A 76 4.04 -0.93 2.39
C ILE A 76 5.46 -1.14 2.89
N GLU A 77 5.97 -2.38 2.87
CA GLU A 77 7.33 -2.69 3.31
C GLU A 77 8.38 -2.05 2.41
N ALA A 78 8.08 -1.80 1.13
CA ALA A 78 8.94 -1.08 0.21
C ALA A 78 8.99 0.45 0.47
N LEU A 79 8.07 0.99 1.27
CA LEU A 79 8.10 2.41 1.65
C LEU A 79 9.19 2.67 2.72
N PRO A 80 9.75 3.89 2.77
CA PRO A 80 10.74 4.24 3.78
C PRO A 80 10.16 4.16 5.19
N ASP A 81 11.05 3.92 6.16
CA ASP A 81 10.68 3.81 7.56
C ASP A 81 10.01 5.07 8.08
N GLY A 82 8.97 4.88 8.89
CA GLY A 82 8.22 5.96 9.49
C GLY A 82 7.03 5.46 10.29
N LYS A 83 6.47 6.36 11.09
CA LYS A 83 5.29 6.07 11.92
C LYS A 83 4.10 5.58 11.08
N ALA A 84 3.82 6.24 9.95
CA ALA A 84 2.73 5.86 9.07
C ALA A 84 2.90 4.44 8.47
N ARG A 85 4.12 4.05 8.10
CA ARG A 85 4.45 2.69 7.64
C ARG A 85 4.19 1.68 8.76
N SER A 86 4.71 1.96 9.95
CA SER A 86 4.57 1.08 11.13
C SER A 86 3.11 0.88 11.50
N ASP A 87 2.36 1.97 11.64
CA ASP A 87 0.93 1.94 11.98
C ASP A 87 0.11 1.15 10.93
N ALA A 88 0.49 1.24 9.65
CA ALA A 88 -0.18 0.48 8.57
C ALA A 88 0.18 -1.01 8.59
N LEU A 89 1.42 -1.38 8.88
CA LEU A 89 1.84 -2.79 9.03
C LEU A 89 1.21 -3.43 10.28
N ASP A 90 1.04 -2.67 11.36
CA ASP A 90 0.33 -3.14 12.56
C ASP A 90 -1.15 -3.41 12.26
N ALA A 91 -1.81 -2.54 11.49
CA ALA A 91 -3.19 -2.74 11.05
C ALA A 91 -3.34 -4.02 10.19
N LEU A 92 -2.41 -4.27 9.27
CA LEU A 92 -2.38 -5.50 8.47
C LEU A 92 -2.17 -6.75 9.34
N THR A 93 -1.27 -6.67 10.33
CA THR A 93 -0.99 -7.78 11.25
C THR A 93 -2.23 -8.13 12.09
N LYS A 94 -3.00 -7.13 12.52
CA LYS A 94 -4.28 -7.38 13.21
C LYS A 94 -5.30 -8.06 12.30
N ALA A 95 -5.44 -7.59 11.06
CA ALA A 95 -6.36 -8.20 10.09
C ALA A 95 -5.98 -9.66 9.79
N GLU A 96 -4.69 -9.93 9.59
CA GLU A 96 -4.15 -11.26 9.35
C GLU A 96 -4.46 -12.23 10.51
N LYS A 97 -4.26 -11.77 11.75
CA LYS A 97 -4.62 -12.54 12.94
C LYS A 97 -6.11 -12.85 12.99
N THR A 98 -6.97 -11.86 12.77
CA THR A 98 -8.43 -12.07 12.76
C THR A 98 -8.86 -13.08 11.71
N VAL A 99 -8.28 -13.03 10.50
CA VAL A 99 -8.58 -14.01 9.45
C VAL A 99 -8.10 -15.41 9.83
N ALA A 100 -6.90 -15.53 10.41
CA ALA A 100 -6.38 -16.81 10.88
C ALA A 100 -7.23 -17.44 12.01
N ASP A 101 -7.73 -16.62 12.93
CA ASP A 101 -8.65 -17.05 13.99
C ASP A 101 -9.96 -17.58 13.36
N MET A 102 -10.55 -16.85 12.40
CA MET A 102 -11.77 -17.28 11.68
C MET A 102 -11.57 -18.57 10.87
N ASP A 103 -10.43 -18.74 10.20
CA ASP A 103 -10.13 -19.98 9.49
C ASP A 103 -9.98 -21.18 10.43
N THR A 104 -9.39 -20.96 11.60
CA THR A 104 -9.28 -22.00 12.63
C THR A 104 -10.66 -22.42 13.12
N GLU A 105 -11.56 -21.47 13.34
CA GLU A 105 -12.96 -21.74 13.72
C GLU A 105 -13.69 -22.54 12.62
N LEU A 106 -13.61 -22.12 11.35
CA LEU A 106 -14.21 -22.85 10.23
C LEU A 106 -13.66 -24.28 10.08
N ALA A 107 -12.35 -24.46 10.22
CA ALA A 107 -11.71 -25.77 10.16
C ALA A 107 -12.15 -26.68 11.32
N SER A 108 -12.35 -26.12 12.51
CA SER A 108 -12.82 -26.87 13.68
C SER A 108 -14.24 -27.41 13.48
N VAL A 109 -15.14 -26.64 12.86
CA VAL A 109 -16.52 -27.09 12.55
C VAL A 109 -16.50 -28.27 11.57
N GLY A 110 -15.62 -28.26 10.57
CA GLY A 110 -15.46 -29.37 9.63
C GLY A 110 -14.91 -30.66 10.25
N ALA A 111 -14.14 -30.56 11.33
CA ALA A 111 -13.50 -31.71 12.00
C ALA A 111 -14.44 -32.49 12.93
N PHE A 112 -15.54 -31.89 13.39
CA PHE A 112 -16.51 -32.52 14.31
C PHE A 112 -17.84 -32.91 13.65
N GLY A 113 -18.02 -32.64 12.35
CA GLY A 113 -19.25 -32.93 11.59
C GLY A 113 -19.18 -34.14 10.65
N GLY A 114 -18.12 -34.95 10.72
CA GLY A 114 -17.91 -36.15 9.91
C GLY A 114 -18.20 -37.45 10.65
#